data_AF-A0A3S0WT18-F1
#
_entry.id   AF-A0A3S0WT18-F1
#
_cell.length_a   1.000
_cell.length_b   1.000
_cell.length_c   1.000
_cell.angle_alpha   90.00
_cell.angle_beta   90.00
_cell.angle_gamma   90.00
#
_symmetry.space_group_name_H-M   'P 1'
#
loop_
_entity.id
_entity.type
_entity.pdbx_description
1 polymer ?
#
loop_
_entity_poly.entity_id
_entity_poly.type
_entity_poly.pdbx_seq_one_letter_code
_entity_poly.pdbx_strand_id
1 'polypeptide(L)'
;MRVSDLYKFNDPQSLPFVDVNVLKDSRLFVDPRAIRLDTTPTQYATDAKASMTSFFDTVRDLVLQGGQSSQTQGLALLQDFSEPWQTRLGMAARGFRGHGGAEMVGAWIWDLLVTNAEAFRRIAVLTQLEDIPLFVEGIGADITSDLTTRIIYGPLAEFTAQMLETYPQFTAGNHKVTAVTARIWDLQECRWREVQVTLPVANGKELLLVPRNWVRPILLMHARRFYEVSVLGHVQDTQTVYTTQGRALKPTKEKLKERSDLACSRPFLLHTTLEAADNNGINLSDRFKRFVDSRFELVPDETLDRKTA
;
A
#
# COMPACT_ATOMS: atom_id res chain seq x y z
N MET A 1 5.61 -16.11 -20.17
CA MET A 1 6.71 -15.29 -20.71
C MET A 1 6.87 -14.12 -19.79
N ARG A 2 8.01 -14.05 -19.11
CA ARG A 2 8.37 -12.96 -18.23
C ARG A 2 9.12 -11.85 -18.98
N VAL A 3 9.38 -10.75 -18.27
CA VAL A 3 10.21 -9.66 -18.79
C VAL A 3 11.60 -10.18 -19.13
N SER A 4 12.20 -11.00 -18.27
CA SER A 4 13.52 -11.60 -18.49
C SER A 4 13.60 -12.51 -19.70
N ASP A 5 12.56 -13.33 -19.94
CA ASP A 5 12.45 -14.14 -21.15
C ASP A 5 12.39 -13.27 -22.40
N LEU A 6 11.56 -12.22 -22.36
CA LEU A 6 11.31 -11.33 -23.50
C LEU A 6 12.57 -10.55 -23.88
N TYR A 7 13.22 -9.92 -22.90
CA TYR A 7 14.40 -9.09 -23.11
C TYR A 7 15.72 -9.88 -23.09
N LYS A 8 15.66 -11.20 -22.82
CA LYS A 8 16.82 -12.11 -22.76
C LYS A 8 17.87 -11.67 -21.73
N PHE A 9 17.43 -11.41 -20.50
CA PHE A 9 18.35 -11.15 -19.39
C PHE A 9 19.12 -12.43 -19.02
N ASN A 10 20.45 -12.31 -18.91
CA ASN A 10 21.32 -13.47 -18.63
C ASN A 10 21.23 -13.97 -17.18
N ASP A 11 20.85 -13.08 -16.26
CA ASP A 11 20.71 -13.38 -14.84
C ASP A 11 19.42 -12.73 -14.29
N PRO A 12 18.26 -13.40 -14.46
CA PRO A 12 16.99 -12.88 -13.99
C PRO A 12 16.92 -12.68 -12.47
N GLN A 13 17.71 -13.45 -11.70
CA GLN A 13 17.66 -13.41 -10.24
C GLN A 13 18.37 -12.17 -9.66
N SER A 14 19.31 -11.57 -10.39
CA SER A 14 19.96 -10.32 -9.96
C SER A 14 19.22 -9.05 -10.38
N LEU A 15 18.10 -9.16 -11.11
CA LEU A 15 17.32 -8.00 -11.52
C LEU A 15 16.80 -7.23 -10.28
N PRO A 16 16.92 -5.89 -10.24
CA PRO A 16 16.46 -5.09 -9.12
C PRO A 16 14.93 -4.84 -9.17
N PHE A 17 14.28 -5.22 -10.26
CA PHE A 17 12.84 -5.12 -10.46
C PHE A 17 12.17 -6.50 -10.48
N VAL A 18 10.86 -6.50 -10.26
CA VAL A 18 10.06 -7.73 -10.33
C VAL A 18 9.97 -8.22 -11.78
N ASP A 19 10.40 -9.46 -12.01
CA ASP A 19 10.33 -10.10 -13.32
C ASP A 19 8.92 -10.62 -13.65
N VAL A 20 7.99 -9.68 -13.90
CA VAL A 20 6.56 -9.95 -14.09
C VAL A 20 6.25 -10.70 -15.39
N ASN A 21 5.11 -11.39 -15.41
CA ASN A 21 4.57 -11.96 -16.64
C ASN A 21 4.04 -10.85 -17.57
N VAL A 22 4.40 -10.87 -18.86
CA VAL A 22 3.99 -9.83 -19.82
C VAL A 22 2.64 -10.10 -20.50
N LEU A 23 1.97 -11.21 -20.16
CA LEU A 23 0.68 -11.63 -20.72
C LEU A 23 -0.47 -11.56 -19.71
N LYS A 24 -0.18 -11.60 -18.41
CA LYS A 24 -1.17 -11.62 -17.33
C LYS A 24 -0.62 -10.91 -16.09
N ASP A 25 -1.51 -10.50 -15.20
CA ASP A 25 -1.09 -9.90 -13.94
C ASP A 25 -0.50 -10.96 -12.98
N SER A 26 0.53 -10.54 -12.27
CA SER A 26 1.18 -11.28 -11.21
C SER A 26 0.51 -10.92 -9.89
N ARG A 27 0.06 -11.92 -9.11
CA ARG A 27 -0.66 -11.71 -7.84
C ARG A 27 0.30 -11.27 -6.71
N LEU A 28 0.80 -10.06 -6.91
CA LEU A 28 1.71 -9.27 -6.12
C LEU A 28 1.14 -7.85 -6.06
N PHE A 29 1.47 -7.13 -5.01
CA PHE A 29 0.90 -5.83 -4.68
C PHE A 29 2.03 -4.89 -4.27
N VAL A 30 2.02 -3.65 -4.76
CA VAL A 30 2.90 -2.59 -4.26
C VAL A 30 2.48 -2.27 -2.83
N ASP A 31 3.43 -2.35 -1.90
CA ASP A 31 3.15 -2.21 -0.48
C ASP A 31 3.76 -0.92 0.07
N PRO A 32 2.93 0.05 0.52
CA PRO A 32 3.42 1.32 1.04
C PRO A 32 4.33 1.15 2.26
N ARG A 33 4.10 0.14 3.11
CA ARG A 33 4.98 -0.14 4.25
C ARG A 33 6.32 -0.72 3.81
N ALA A 34 6.32 -1.58 2.80
CA ALA A 34 7.57 -2.12 2.25
C ALA A 34 8.44 -1.00 1.64
N ILE A 35 7.82 -0.04 0.94
CA ILE A 35 8.51 1.15 0.41
C ILE A 35 9.12 1.98 1.56
N ARG A 36 8.39 2.19 2.66
CA ARG A 36 8.94 2.92 3.82
C ARG A 36 10.12 2.22 4.47
N LEU A 37 10.10 0.88 4.51
CA LEU A 37 11.15 0.05 5.10
C LEU A 37 12.35 -0.17 4.17
N ASP A 38 12.24 0.19 2.88
CA ASP A 38 13.36 0.11 1.96
C ASP A 38 14.45 1.13 2.35
N THR A 39 15.64 0.65 2.72
CA THR A 39 16.77 1.50 3.12
C THR A 39 17.70 1.85 1.96
N THR A 40 17.35 1.50 0.73
CA THR A 40 18.17 1.79 -0.45
C THR A 40 18.35 3.30 -0.62
N PRO A 41 19.59 3.82 -0.72
CA PRO A 41 19.87 5.25 -0.75
C PRO A 41 19.71 5.83 -2.16
N THR A 42 18.54 5.66 -2.78
CA THR A 42 18.23 6.14 -4.14
C THR A 42 17.20 7.26 -4.12
N GLN A 43 17.32 8.20 -5.05
CA GLN A 43 16.42 9.36 -5.14
C GLN A 43 14.96 8.94 -5.31
N TYR A 44 14.66 8.04 -6.25
CA TYR A 44 13.30 7.51 -6.44
C TYR A 44 12.70 6.89 -5.17
N ALA A 45 13.50 6.28 -4.30
CA ALA A 45 13.00 5.68 -3.06
C ALA A 45 12.67 6.76 -2.02
N THR A 46 13.51 7.81 -1.94
CA THR A 46 13.24 8.99 -1.13
C THR A 46 11.97 9.70 -1.60
N ASP A 47 11.84 9.91 -2.90
CA ASP A 47 10.69 10.61 -3.48
C ASP A 47 9.40 9.80 -3.38
N ALA A 48 9.45 8.47 -3.51
CA ALA A 48 8.29 7.61 -3.24
C ALA A 48 7.77 7.78 -1.81
N LYS A 49 8.67 7.78 -0.82
CA LYS A 49 8.30 7.99 0.60
C LYS A 49 7.77 9.41 0.85
N ALA A 50 8.38 10.40 0.21
CA ALA A 50 7.92 11.79 0.28
C ALA A 50 6.52 11.93 -0.34
N SER A 51 6.25 11.29 -1.47
CA SER A 51 4.97 11.39 -2.18
C SER A 51 3.84 10.76 -1.40
N MET A 52 4.09 9.59 -0.80
CA MET A 52 3.11 8.95 0.08
C MET A 52 2.79 9.81 1.31
N THR A 53 3.80 10.48 1.87
CA THR A 53 3.63 11.35 3.05
C THR A 53 2.89 12.63 2.68
N SER A 54 3.35 13.36 1.67
CA SER A 54 2.76 14.65 1.27
C SER A 54 1.33 14.50 0.75
N PHE A 55 1.04 13.43 0.00
CA PHE A 55 -0.33 13.13 -0.42
C PHE A 55 -1.25 12.93 0.79
N PHE A 56 -0.84 12.08 1.72
CA PHE A 56 -1.67 11.77 2.89
C PHE A 56 -1.84 12.99 3.80
N ASP A 57 -0.78 13.76 4.02
CA ASP A 57 -0.81 15.01 4.78
C ASP A 57 -1.75 16.03 4.12
N THR A 58 -1.72 16.17 2.79
CA THR A 58 -2.62 17.07 2.06
C THR A 58 -4.08 16.68 2.26
N VAL A 59 -4.41 15.38 2.15
CA VAL A 59 -5.78 14.89 2.38
C VAL A 59 -6.22 15.13 3.82
N ARG A 60 -5.34 14.84 4.80
CA ARG A 60 -5.60 15.10 6.22
C ARG A 60 -5.89 16.58 6.46
N ASP A 61 -5.07 17.47 5.92
CA ASP A 61 -5.19 18.90 6.16
C ASP A 61 -6.50 19.45 5.56
N LEU A 62 -6.94 18.93 4.41
CA LEU A 62 -8.26 19.23 3.84
C LEU A 62 -9.42 18.74 4.71
N VAL A 63 -9.30 17.54 5.30
CA VAL A 63 -10.28 17.03 6.26
C VAL A 63 -10.38 17.92 7.50
N LEU A 64 -9.23 18.36 8.02
CA LEU A 64 -9.16 19.22 9.22
C LEU A 64 -9.66 20.64 8.96
N GLN A 65 -9.41 21.19 7.77
CA GLN A 65 -9.92 22.50 7.36
C GLN A 65 -11.45 22.50 7.27
N GLY A 66 -12.02 21.41 6.77
CA GLY A 66 -13.47 21.24 6.64
C GLY A 66 -14.13 22.19 5.63
N GLY A 67 -15.44 22.07 5.51
CA GLY A 67 -16.24 22.85 4.57
C GLY A 67 -16.27 22.29 3.14
N GLN A 68 -17.16 22.85 2.32
CA GLN A 68 -17.49 22.29 1.00
C GLN A 68 -16.30 22.34 0.03
N SER A 69 -15.49 23.41 0.07
CA SER A 69 -14.33 23.54 -0.83
C SER A 69 -13.28 22.47 -0.55
N SER A 70 -12.93 22.25 0.72
CA SER A 70 -11.94 21.24 1.12
C SER A 70 -12.45 19.82 0.85
N GLN A 71 -13.76 19.58 1.00
CA GLN A 71 -14.38 18.33 0.59
C GLN A 71 -14.26 18.09 -0.93
N THR A 72 -14.62 19.07 -1.75
CA THR A 72 -14.51 18.94 -3.21
C THR A 72 -13.07 18.68 -3.63
N GLN A 73 -12.11 19.40 -3.05
CA GLN A 73 -10.70 19.22 -3.36
C GLN A 73 -10.18 17.86 -2.88
N GLY A 74 -10.50 17.44 -1.66
CA GLY A 74 -10.04 16.18 -1.11
C GLY A 74 -10.59 14.96 -1.83
N LEU A 75 -11.88 14.99 -2.19
CA LEU A 75 -12.48 13.97 -3.04
C LEU A 75 -11.83 13.96 -4.42
N ALA A 76 -11.61 15.12 -5.05
CA ALA A 76 -10.91 15.17 -6.33
C ALA A 76 -9.51 14.53 -6.27
N LEU A 77 -8.75 14.76 -5.18
CA LEU A 77 -7.45 14.10 -4.98
C LEU A 77 -7.58 12.58 -4.84
N LEU A 78 -8.53 12.14 -4.00
CA LEU A 78 -8.74 10.73 -3.68
C LEU A 78 -9.43 9.94 -4.80
N GLN A 79 -10.05 10.60 -5.78
CA GLN A 79 -10.78 9.95 -6.87
C GLN A 79 -10.03 10.04 -8.21
N ASP A 80 -8.94 10.82 -8.28
CA ASP A 80 -8.09 10.96 -9.47
C ASP A 80 -7.06 9.83 -9.56
N PHE A 81 -7.55 8.60 -9.68
CA PHE A 81 -6.71 7.44 -9.96
C PHE A 81 -7.37 6.46 -10.92
N SER A 82 -6.54 5.85 -11.77
CA SER A 82 -6.90 4.74 -12.63
C SER A 82 -6.00 3.54 -12.32
N GLU A 83 -6.52 2.34 -12.54
CA GLU A 83 -5.80 1.09 -12.33
C GLU A 83 -4.47 1.09 -13.11
N PRO A 84 -3.31 0.92 -12.42
CA PRO A 84 -1.98 1.04 -13.01
C PRO A 84 -1.54 -0.26 -13.69
N TRP A 85 -2.26 -0.62 -14.74
CA TRP A 85 -2.08 -1.87 -15.50
C TRP A 85 -0.65 -2.05 -16.05
N GLN A 86 0.11 -0.96 -16.24
CA GLN A 86 1.49 -1.00 -16.76
C GLN A 86 2.43 -1.81 -15.88
N THR A 87 2.13 -1.98 -14.59
CA THR A 87 2.96 -2.77 -13.66
C THR A 87 2.79 -4.27 -13.81
N ARG A 88 1.67 -4.73 -14.39
CA ARG A 88 1.24 -6.15 -14.40
C ARG A 88 1.17 -6.77 -13.00
N LEU A 89 0.85 -5.96 -12.00
CA LEU A 89 0.60 -6.38 -10.63
C LEU A 89 -0.91 -6.33 -10.34
N GLY A 90 -1.35 -7.03 -9.30
CA GLY A 90 -2.75 -7.06 -8.88
C GLY A 90 -3.48 -8.34 -9.30
N MET A 91 -4.80 -8.22 -9.45
CA MET A 91 -5.71 -9.34 -9.68
C MET A 91 -6.26 -9.30 -11.11
N ALA A 92 -5.89 -10.26 -11.95
CA ALA A 92 -6.26 -10.38 -13.38
C ALA A 92 -7.77 -10.40 -13.72
N ALA A 93 -8.67 -10.26 -12.74
CA ALA A 93 -10.12 -10.29 -12.93
C ALA A 93 -10.92 -9.26 -12.11
N ARG A 94 -10.33 -8.48 -11.19
CA ARG A 94 -11.09 -7.70 -10.20
C ARG A 94 -10.49 -6.35 -9.79
N GLY A 95 -9.78 -5.66 -10.67
CA GLY A 95 -9.44 -4.25 -10.44
C GLY A 95 -10.65 -3.32 -10.50
N PHE A 96 -10.45 -2.05 -10.15
CA PHE A 96 -11.47 -1.01 -10.31
C PHE A 96 -11.67 -0.67 -11.78
N ARG A 97 -12.64 -1.32 -12.41
CA ARG A 97 -12.98 -1.02 -13.79
C ARG A 97 -13.72 0.31 -13.86
N GLY A 98 -13.00 1.35 -14.29
CA GLY A 98 -13.55 2.64 -14.66
C GLY A 98 -13.73 3.63 -13.49
N HIS A 99 -14.19 4.81 -13.85
CA HIS A 99 -14.27 5.99 -12.96
C HIS A 99 -15.07 5.74 -11.67
N GLY A 100 -16.15 4.95 -11.73
CA GLY A 100 -17.01 4.69 -10.57
C GLY A 100 -16.32 3.89 -9.45
N GLY A 101 -15.29 3.10 -9.76
CA GLY A 101 -14.52 2.40 -8.73
C GLY A 101 -13.67 3.35 -7.89
N ALA A 102 -12.98 4.29 -8.55
CA ALA A 102 -12.17 5.30 -7.87
C ALA A 102 -13.04 6.27 -7.07
N GLU A 103 -14.21 6.63 -7.60
CA GLU A 103 -15.20 7.47 -6.93
C GLU A 103 -15.62 6.91 -5.57
N MET A 104 -16.01 5.63 -5.53
CA MET A 104 -16.43 4.93 -4.31
C MET A 104 -15.30 4.83 -3.29
N VAL A 105 -14.10 4.43 -3.73
CA VAL A 105 -12.94 4.30 -2.84
C VAL A 105 -12.58 5.63 -2.20
N GLY A 106 -12.50 6.69 -3.02
CA GLY A 106 -12.20 8.02 -2.51
C GLY A 106 -13.23 8.49 -1.50
N ALA A 107 -14.52 8.22 -1.75
CA ALA A 107 -15.59 8.51 -0.82
C ALA A 107 -15.48 7.73 0.49
N TRP A 108 -15.15 6.43 0.46
CA TRP A 108 -14.98 5.62 1.68
C TRP A 108 -13.82 6.10 2.54
N ILE A 109 -12.68 6.45 1.92
CA ILE A 109 -11.52 7.00 2.62
C ILE A 109 -11.90 8.35 3.25
N TRP A 110 -12.52 9.24 2.46
CA TRP A 110 -12.92 10.56 2.92
C TRP A 110 -13.91 10.50 4.08
N ASP A 111 -14.96 9.68 3.96
CA ASP A 111 -15.99 9.51 4.99
C ASP A 111 -15.40 8.98 6.30
N LEU A 112 -14.50 8.00 6.25
CA LEU A 112 -13.82 7.51 7.45
C LEU A 112 -12.98 8.61 8.11
N LEU A 113 -12.21 9.36 7.32
CA LEU A 113 -11.35 10.43 7.83
C LEU A 113 -12.17 11.56 8.47
N VAL A 114 -13.25 12.01 7.82
CA VAL A 114 -14.12 13.05 8.35
C VAL A 114 -14.85 12.59 9.61
N THR A 115 -15.47 11.39 9.57
CA THR A 115 -16.24 10.85 10.71
C THR A 115 -15.39 10.68 11.96
N ASN A 116 -14.08 10.46 11.80
CA ASN A 116 -13.15 10.19 12.90
C ASN A 116 -12.06 11.26 13.05
N ALA A 117 -12.23 12.45 12.45
CA ALA A 117 -11.17 13.46 12.33
C ALA A 117 -10.54 13.83 13.68
N GLU A 118 -11.38 14.05 14.70
CA GLU A 118 -10.90 14.42 16.04
C GLU A 118 -10.11 13.29 16.72
N ALA A 119 -10.58 12.05 16.57
CA ALA A 119 -9.87 10.89 17.11
C ALA A 119 -8.52 10.71 16.40
N PHE A 120 -8.52 10.68 15.06
CA PHE A 120 -7.28 10.55 14.28
C PHE A 120 -6.26 11.64 14.58
N ARG A 121 -6.73 12.88 14.81
CA ARG A 121 -5.89 14.01 15.24
C ARG A 121 -5.30 13.80 16.64
N ARG A 122 -6.09 13.40 17.62
CA ARG A 122 -5.66 13.31 19.03
C ARG A 122 -4.72 12.14 19.30
N ILE A 123 -4.98 10.98 18.70
CA ILE A 123 -4.27 9.73 19.04
C ILE A 123 -3.32 9.26 17.92
N ALA A 124 -3.20 10.01 16.83
CA ALA A 124 -2.34 9.70 15.68
C ALA A 124 -2.58 8.29 15.11
N VAL A 125 -3.86 7.91 15.00
CA VAL A 125 -4.30 6.69 14.30
C VAL A 125 -4.63 7.05 12.86
N LEU A 126 -4.33 6.13 11.93
CA LEU A 126 -4.53 6.33 10.50
C LEU A 126 -3.76 7.57 10.00
N THR A 127 -2.43 7.51 10.15
CA THR A 127 -1.52 8.63 9.84
C THR A 127 -0.75 8.42 8.54
N GLN A 128 -0.87 7.23 7.93
CA GLN A 128 -0.14 6.86 6.74
C GLN A 128 -1.03 6.01 5.81
N LEU A 129 -0.69 5.97 4.52
CA LEU A 129 -1.42 5.18 3.51
C LEU A 129 -1.55 3.70 3.90
N GLU A 130 -0.53 3.12 4.52
CA GLU A 130 -0.56 1.72 4.97
C GLU A 130 -1.58 1.43 6.10
N ASP A 131 -2.14 2.45 6.74
CA ASP A 131 -3.18 2.29 7.76
C ASP A 131 -4.59 2.17 7.18
N ILE A 132 -4.81 2.71 5.98
CA ILE A 132 -6.11 2.69 5.29
C ILE A 132 -6.71 1.27 5.25
N PRO A 133 -5.99 0.22 4.78
CA PRO A 133 -6.52 -1.14 4.75
C PRO A 133 -6.68 -1.79 6.13
N LEU A 134 -6.45 -1.09 7.24
CA LEU A 134 -6.80 -1.55 8.59
C LEU A 134 -8.21 -1.10 9.02
N PHE A 135 -8.66 0.04 8.52
CA PHE A 135 -9.85 0.72 9.04
C PHE A 135 -10.92 1.02 7.99
N VAL A 136 -10.57 1.17 6.71
CA VAL A 136 -11.57 1.41 5.66
C VAL A 136 -12.15 0.08 5.16
N GLU A 137 -13.47 -0.08 5.29
CA GLU A 137 -14.19 -1.23 4.75
C GLU A 137 -14.13 -1.26 3.23
N GLY A 138 -14.09 -2.46 2.64
CA GLY A 138 -13.95 -2.60 1.20
C GLY A 138 -12.54 -2.32 0.65
N ILE A 139 -11.61 -1.75 1.43
CA ILE A 139 -10.21 -1.53 1.00
C ILE A 139 -9.29 -2.67 1.43
N GLY A 140 -8.69 -3.32 0.44
CA GLY A 140 -7.75 -4.43 0.58
C GLY A 140 -6.47 -4.24 -0.24
N ALA A 141 -5.71 -5.33 -0.42
CA ALA A 141 -4.39 -5.29 -1.03
C ALA A 141 -4.33 -4.69 -2.43
N ASP A 142 -5.31 -5.02 -3.28
CA ASP A 142 -5.43 -4.54 -4.66
C ASP A 142 -5.54 -3.01 -4.70
N ILE A 143 -6.47 -2.49 -3.89
CA ILE A 143 -6.83 -1.07 -3.81
C ILE A 143 -5.70 -0.24 -3.23
N THR A 144 -5.11 -0.72 -2.15
CA THR A 144 -3.95 -0.08 -1.55
C THR A 144 -2.77 -0.08 -2.51
N SER A 145 -2.54 -1.17 -3.26
CA SER A 145 -1.50 -1.25 -4.28
C SER A 145 -1.71 -0.25 -5.41
N ASP A 146 -2.94 -0.17 -5.93
CA ASP A 146 -3.29 0.76 -7.01
C ASP A 146 -3.11 2.22 -6.59
N LEU A 147 -3.66 2.58 -5.42
CA LEU A 147 -3.51 3.91 -4.85
C LEU A 147 -2.04 4.25 -4.61
N THR A 148 -1.29 3.32 -4.00
CA THR A 148 0.15 3.51 -3.73
C THR A 148 0.90 3.73 -5.03
N THR A 149 0.70 2.86 -6.03
CA THR A 149 1.34 2.93 -7.35
C THR A 149 1.05 4.25 -8.04
N ARG A 150 -0.19 4.77 -7.94
CA ARG A 150 -0.55 6.04 -8.55
C ARG A 150 0.16 7.21 -7.89
N ILE A 151 0.20 7.24 -6.56
CA ILE A 151 0.89 8.28 -5.79
C ILE A 151 2.39 8.29 -6.09
N ILE A 152 3.00 7.11 -6.25
CA ILE A 152 4.44 6.98 -6.51
C ILE A 152 4.77 6.78 -8.00
N TYR A 153 3.83 7.06 -8.91
CA TYR A 153 4.04 6.79 -10.34
C TYR A 153 5.27 7.53 -10.89
N GLY A 154 5.48 8.78 -10.48
CA GLY A 154 6.67 9.56 -10.84
C GLY A 154 7.97 8.85 -10.43
N PRO A 155 8.15 8.52 -9.14
CA PRO A 155 9.26 7.69 -8.67
C PRO A 155 9.44 6.35 -9.40
N LEU A 156 8.37 5.63 -9.73
CA LEU A 156 8.46 4.38 -10.50
C LEU A 156 8.91 4.62 -11.94
N ALA A 157 8.47 5.73 -12.55
CA ALA A 157 8.91 6.12 -13.88
C ALA A 157 10.40 6.51 -13.89
N GLU A 158 10.87 7.21 -12.85
CA GLU A 158 12.30 7.50 -12.66
C GLU A 158 13.12 6.21 -12.51
N PHE A 159 12.68 5.29 -11.63
CA PHE A 159 13.31 3.99 -11.49
C PHE A 159 13.35 3.23 -12.82
N THR A 160 12.23 3.23 -13.56
CA THR A 160 12.15 2.59 -14.88
C THR A 160 13.15 3.22 -15.87
N ALA A 161 13.29 4.55 -15.88
CA ALA A 161 14.27 5.24 -16.72
C ALA A 161 15.70 4.83 -16.37
N GLN A 162 16.05 4.75 -15.08
CA GLN A 162 17.36 4.25 -14.64
C GLN A 162 17.62 2.80 -15.11
N MET A 163 16.59 1.95 -15.13
CA MET A 163 16.71 0.59 -15.65
C MET A 163 16.92 0.56 -17.17
N LEU A 164 16.27 1.46 -17.92
CA LEU A 164 16.51 1.59 -19.37
C LEU A 164 17.95 1.97 -19.68
N GLU A 165 18.56 2.83 -18.86
CA GLU A 165 19.97 3.22 -18.99
C GLU A 165 20.93 2.09 -18.60
N THR A 166 20.59 1.36 -17.53
CA THR A 166 21.43 0.28 -16.98
C THR A 166 21.42 -0.97 -17.84
N TYR A 167 20.30 -1.26 -18.51
CA TYR A 167 20.05 -2.51 -19.22
C TYR A 167 19.78 -2.27 -20.72
N PRO A 168 20.82 -2.32 -21.59
CA PRO A 168 20.68 -2.12 -23.03
C PRO A 168 19.71 -3.09 -23.71
N GLN A 169 19.41 -4.24 -23.08
CA GLN A 169 18.46 -5.23 -23.58
C GLN A 169 17.07 -4.65 -23.87
N PHE A 170 16.64 -3.61 -23.14
CA PHE A 170 15.37 -2.94 -23.35
C PHE A 170 15.26 -2.22 -24.70
N THR A 171 16.40 -1.86 -25.31
CA THR A 171 16.47 -1.14 -26.59
C THR A 171 17.22 -1.90 -27.68
N ALA A 172 17.75 -3.09 -27.37
CA ALA A 172 18.48 -3.92 -28.31
C ALA A 172 17.54 -4.62 -29.32
N GLY A 173 18.03 -4.80 -30.55
CA GLY A 173 17.33 -5.54 -31.60
C GLY A 173 16.00 -4.86 -31.98
N ASN A 174 14.89 -5.59 -31.82
CA ASN A 174 13.54 -5.12 -32.15
C ASN A 174 12.78 -4.55 -30.93
N HIS A 175 13.43 -4.47 -29.76
CA HIS A 175 12.82 -3.88 -28.58
C HIS A 175 12.79 -2.36 -28.68
N LYS A 176 11.74 -1.76 -28.12
CA LYS A 176 11.53 -0.31 -28.19
C LYS A 176 11.01 0.23 -26.86
N VAL A 177 11.24 1.52 -26.70
CA VAL A 177 10.63 2.36 -25.67
C VAL A 177 9.60 3.28 -26.30
N THR A 178 8.67 3.79 -25.51
CA THR A 178 7.68 4.76 -25.96
C THR A 178 7.48 5.86 -24.94
N ALA A 179 7.17 7.07 -25.42
CA ALA A 179 6.73 8.17 -24.57
C ALA A 179 5.26 7.97 -24.20
N VAL A 180 4.93 8.24 -22.93
CA VAL A 180 3.59 8.14 -22.36
C VAL A 180 3.30 9.40 -21.57
N THR A 181 2.13 10.00 -21.80
CA THR A 181 1.59 11.02 -20.90
C THR A 181 1.13 10.34 -19.61
N ALA A 182 1.84 10.57 -18.52
CA ALA A 182 1.51 10.07 -17.20
C ALA A 182 1.01 11.19 -16.30
N ARG A 183 0.06 10.89 -15.42
CA ARG A 183 -0.40 11.79 -14.38
C ARG A 183 0.25 11.38 -13.06
N ILE A 184 1.05 12.28 -12.49
CA ILE A 184 1.88 12.03 -11.31
C ILE A 184 1.53 12.99 -10.18
N TRP A 185 1.80 12.57 -8.95
CA TRP A 185 1.75 13.45 -7.78
C TRP A 185 2.97 14.38 -7.79
N ASP A 186 2.72 15.69 -7.75
CA ASP A 186 3.77 16.70 -7.61
C ASP A 186 4.03 16.98 -6.13
N LEU A 187 5.26 16.72 -5.67
CA LEU A 187 5.69 16.93 -4.29
C LEU A 187 5.71 18.39 -3.85
N GLN A 188 6.01 19.31 -4.77
CA GLN A 188 6.15 20.73 -4.45
C GLN A 188 4.78 21.40 -4.43
N GLU A 189 3.96 21.09 -5.43
CA GLU A 189 2.65 21.71 -5.62
C GLU A 189 1.52 20.97 -4.90
N CYS A 190 1.79 19.77 -4.35
CA CYS A 190 0.82 18.91 -3.69
C CYS A 190 -0.47 18.73 -4.50
N ARG A 191 -0.30 18.44 -5.80
CA ARG A 191 -1.39 18.22 -6.75
C ARG A 191 -1.00 17.22 -7.83
N TRP A 192 -2.00 16.67 -8.49
CA TRP A 192 -1.79 15.89 -9.71
C TRP A 192 -1.36 16.79 -10.88
N ARG A 193 -0.35 16.36 -11.64
CA ARG A 193 0.09 17.00 -12.88
C ARG A 193 0.40 15.99 -13.97
N GLU A 194 0.35 16.41 -15.23
CA GLU A 194 0.74 15.59 -16.37
C GLU A 194 2.21 15.79 -16.73
N VAL A 195 2.90 14.69 -17.04
CA VAL A 195 4.30 14.66 -17.48
C VAL A 195 4.47 13.64 -18.60
N GLN A 196 5.49 13.83 -19.43
CA GLN A 196 5.93 12.82 -20.37
C GLN A 196 6.96 11.91 -19.70
N VAL A 197 6.75 10.59 -19.77
CA VAL A 197 7.69 9.57 -19.30
C VAL A 197 8.01 8.58 -20.39
N THR A 198 9.21 7.99 -20.36
CA THR A 198 9.63 6.97 -21.32
C THR A 198 9.57 5.60 -20.67
N LEU A 199 8.80 4.67 -21.25
CA LEU A 199 8.64 3.30 -20.74
C LEU A 199 9.06 2.25 -21.78
N PRO A 200 9.61 1.10 -21.36
CA PRO A 200 9.79 -0.05 -22.25
C PRO A 200 8.44 -0.59 -22.75
N VAL A 201 8.43 -1.13 -23.97
CA VAL A 201 7.26 -1.79 -24.55
C VAL A 201 7.45 -3.30 -24.48
N ALA A 202 6.64 -3.97 -23.66
CA ALA A 202 6.62 -5.41 -23.47
C ALA A 202 5.33 -6.02 -24.02
N ASN A 203 5.45 -6.92 -25.00
CA ASN A 203 4.32 -7.52 -25.70
C ASN A 203 3.33 -6.47 -26.26
N GLY A 204 3.86 -5.44 -26.93
CA GLY A 204 3.07 -4.39 -27.57
C GLY A 204 2.43 -3.38 -26.64
N LYS A 205 2.68 -3.47 -25.33
CA LYS A 205 2.13 -2.56 -24.31
C LYS A 205 3.23 -2.01 -23.42
N GLU A 206 3.01 -0.83 -22.87
CA GLU A 206 3.92 -0.18 -21.94
C GLU A 206 4.09 -0.97 -20.65
N LEU A 207 5.30 -0.91 -20.10
CA LEU A 207 5.69 -1.62 -18.89
C LEU A 207 6.32 -0.61 -17.92
N LEU A 208 5.72 -0.50 -16.73
CA LEU A 208 6.27 0.26 -15.61
C LEU A 208 6.97 -0.72 -14.68
N LEU A 209 8.28 -0.58 -14.51
CA LEU A 209 9.06 -1.49 -13.66
C LEU A 209 8.87 -1.11 -12.19
N VAL A 210 8.80 -2.12 -11.33
CA VAL A 210 8.64 -1.94 -9.88
C VAL A 210 9.84 -2.58 -9.18
N PRO A 211 10.52 -1.87 -8.26
CA PRO A 211 11.57 -2.45 -7.44
C PRO A 211 11.08 -3.70 -6.71
N ARG A 212 11.86 -4.78 -6.75
CA ARG A 212 11.46 -6.07 -6.16
C ARG A 212 11.17 -6.00 -4.67
N ASN A 213 11.82 -5.07 -3.96
CA ASN A 213 11.66 -4.89 -2.52
C ASN A 213 10.33 -4.21 -2.14
N TRP A 214 9.62 -3.62 -3.12
CA TRP A 214 8.38 -2.87 -2.87
C TRP A 214 7.13 -3.73 -3.01
N VAL A 215 7.24 -4.94 -3.54
CA VAL A 215 6.08 -5.80 -3.78
C VAL A 215 5.93 -6.88 -2.74
N ARG A 216 4.67 -7.26 -2.47
CA ARG A 216 4.32 -8.34 -1.56
C ARG A 216 3.16 -9.19 -2.11
N PRO A 217 3.09 -10.50 -1.80
CA PRO A 217 1.91 -11.30 -2.11
C PRO A 217 0.72 -10.97 -1.18
N ILE A 218 1.00 -10.44 0.01
CA ILE A 218 0.06 -9.96 1.02
C ILE A 218 0.69 -8.72 1.63
N LEU A 219 -0.07 -7.62 1.77
CA LEU A 219 0.42 -6.42 2.43
C LEU A 219 0.93 -6.71 3.84
N LEU A 220 1.97 -6.00 4.26
CA LEU A 220 2.49 -6.00 5.61
C LEU A 220 1.44 -5.51 6.61
N MET A 221 0.75 -4.42 6.24
CA MET A 221 -0.31 -3.81 7.03
C MET A 221 -1.68 -4.30 6.56
N HIS A 222 -2.09 -5.50 7.00
CA HIS A 222 -3.39 -6.07 6.63
C HIS A 222 -4.29 -6.36 7.84
N ALA A 223 -5.57 -6.10 7.66
CA ALA A 223 -6.69 -6.26 8.60
C ALA A 223 -6.57 -7.43 9.57
N ARG A 224 -6.46 -8.62 8.99
CA ARG A 224 -6.58 -9.88 9.73
C ARG A 224 -5.40 -10.06 10.68
N ARG A 225 -4.19 -9.69 10.28
CA ARG A 225 -3.03 -9.80 11.15
C ARG A 225 -3.01 -8.69 12.19
N PHE A 226 -3.47 -7.49 11.84
CA PHE A 226 -3.70 -6.42 12.82
C PHE A 226 -4.67 -6.87 13.93
N TYR A 227 -5.80 -7.46 13.53
CA TYR A 227 -6.76 -8.09 14.43
C TYR A 227 -6.12 -9.13 15.34
N GLU A 228 -5.43 -10.11 14.76
CA GLU A 228 -4.89 -11.25 15.51
C GLU A 228 -3.73 -10.87 16.44
N VAL A 229 -2.85 -9.96 16.00
CA VAL A 229 -1.64 -9.60 16.73
C VAL A 229 -1.94 -8.53 17.77
N SER A 230 -2.45 -7.39 17.34
CA SER A 230 -2.56 -6.18 18.17
C SER A 230 -3.91 -6.06 18.85
N VAL A 231 -5.02 -6.21 18.13
CA VAL A 231 -6.37 -6.01 18.69
C VAL A 231 -6.72 -7.12 19.68
N LEU A 232 -6.67 -8.38 19.26
CA LEU A 232 -6.88 -9.52 20.18
C LEU A 232 -5.79 -9.61 21.24
N GLY A 233 -4.58 -9.14 20.96
CA GLY A 233 -3.53 -9.01 21.98
C GLY A 233 -3.96 -8.07 23.09
N HIS A 234 -4.45 -6.88 22.74
CA HIS A 234 -4.98 -5.92 23.69
C HIS A 234 -6.19 -6.46 24.45
N VAL A 235 -7.18 -7.06 23.77
CA VAL A 235 -8.36 -7.67 24.43
C VAL A 235 -7.95 -8.79 25.39
N GLN A 236 -6.97 -9.62 25.02
CA GLN A 236 -6.44 -10.65 25.90
C GLN A 236 -5.74 -10.04 27.12
N ASP A 237 -4.95 -8.99 26.93
CA ASP A 237 -4.26 -8.29 28.00
C ASP A 237 -5.27 -7.65 28.99
N THR A 238 -6.35 -7.02 28.51
CA THR A 238 -7.38 -6.39 29.35
C THR A 238 -8.27 -7.40 30.08
N GLN A 239 -8.50 -8.57 29.50
CA GLN A 239 -9.28 -9.66 30.12
C GLN A 239 -8.42 -10.64 30.93
N THR A 240 -7.11 -10.41 31.04
CA THR A 240 -6.24 -11.23 31.88
C THR A 240 -6.52 -10.96 33.35
N VAL A 241 -6.88 -12.00 34.09
CA VAL A 241 -7.05 -11.93 35.55
C VAL A 241 -5.90 -12.64 36.25
N TYR A 242 -5.58 -12.23 37.49
CA TYR A 242 -4.51 -12.83 38.28
C TYR A 242 -5.09 -13.61 39.45
N THR A 243 -4.58 -14.82 39.66
CA THR A 243 -4.89 -15.60 40.87
C THR A 243 -4.30 -14.94 42.11
N THR A 244 -4.73 -15.37 43.29
CA THR A 244 -4.15 -14.95 44.59
C THR A 244 -2.65 -15.27 44.71
N GLN A 245 -2.13 -16.21 43.91
CA GLN A 245 -0.71 -16.57 43.83
C GLN A 245 0.05 -15.79 42.74
N GLY A 246 -0.56 -14.77 42.13
CA GLY A 246 0.06 -13.94 41.08
C GLY A 246 0.14 -14.59 39.70
N ARG A 247 -0.39 -15.81 39.52
CA ARG A 247 -0.45 -16.47 38.20
C ARG A 247 -1.48 -15.78 37.30
N ALA A 248 -1.07 -15.39 36.10
CA ALA A 248 -1.95 -14.86 35.06
C ALA A 248 -2.83 -15.95 34.44
N LEU A 249 -4.13 -15.69 34.40
CA LEU A 249 -5.14 -16.48 33.69
C LEU A 249 -5.56 -15.71 32.44
N LYS A 250 -4.87 -15.99 31.34
CA LYS A 250 -5.12 -15.32 30.06
C LYS A 250 -6.16 -16.10 29.23
N PRO A 251 -7.22 -15.45 28.71
CA PRO A 251 -8.07 -16.12 27.73
C PRO A 251 -7.26 -16.39 26.45
N THR A 252 -7.37 -17.57 25.87
CA THR A 252 -6.67 -17.90 24.61
C THR A 252 -7.28 -17.12 23.44
N LYS A 253 -6.47 -16.72 22.44
CA LYS A 253 -6.98 -16.01 21.26
C LYS A 253 -7.97 -16.84 20.46
N GLU A 254 -7.84 -18.17 20.46
CA GLU A 254 -8.77 -19.11 19.84
C GLU A 254 -10.18 -18.95 20.43
N LYS A 255 -10.31 -19.03 21.76
CA LYS A 255 -11.58 -18.77 22.47
C LYS A 255 -12.12 -17.36 22.24
N LEU A 256 -11.25 -16.35 22.16
CA LEU A 256 -11.68 -14.98 21.86
C LEU A 256 -12.25 -14.86 20.44
N LYS A 257 -11.75 -15.61 19.45
CA LYS A 257 -12.27 -15.59 18.06
C LYS A 257 -13.64 -16.27 17.92
N GLU A 258 -14.02 -17.14 18.84
CA GLU A 258 -15.35 -17.78 18.86
C GLU A 258 -16.47 -16.81 19.27
N ARG A 259 -16.11 -15.68 19.88
CA ARG A 259 -17.04 -14.65 20.34
C ARG A 259 -17.45 -13.72 19.19
N SER A 260 -18.75 -13.64 18.92
CA SER A 260 -19.30 -12.78 17.85
C SER A 260 -19.06 -11.29 18.08
N ASP A 261 -19.01 -10.84 19.35
CA ASP A 261 -18.71 -9.45 19.71
C ASP A 261 -17.26 -9.05 19.43
N LEU A 262 -16.37 -10.03 19.21
CA LEU A 262 -14.96 -9.82 18.87
C LEU A 262 -14.65 -10.19 17.42
N ALA A 263 -15.66 -10.31 16.55
CA ALA A 263 -15.45 -10.65 15.15
C ALA A 263 -14.57 -9.62 14.43
N CYS A 264 -13.70 -10.08 13.53
CA CYS A 264 -12.81 -9.24 12.75
C CYS A 264 -13.60 -8.40 11.71
N SER A 265 -14.14 -7.26 12.13
CA SER A 265 -14.81 -6.26 11.28
C SER A 265 -14.11 -4.91 11.39
N ARG A 266 -14.16 -4.06 10.35
CA ARG A 266 -13.54 -2.73 10.42
C ARG A 266 -14.07 -1.85 11.55
N PRO A 267 -15.39 -1.81 11.81
CA PRO A 267 -15.91 -1.08 12.96
C PRO A 267 -15.31 -1.57 14.28
N PHE A 268 -15.16 -2.89 14.46
CA PHE A 268 -14.57 -3.45 15.67
C PHE A 268 -13.08 -3.09 15.81
N LEU A 269 -12.30 -3.17 14.73
CA LEU A 269 -10.88 -2.78 14.72
C LEU A 269 -10.71 -1.31 15.05
N LEU A 270 -11.52 -0.44 14.45
CA LEU A 270 -11.50 0.99 14.69
C LEU A 270 -11.89 1.29 16.14
N HIS A 271 -13.07 0.84 16.58
CA HIS A 271 -13.57 1.08 17.93
C HIS A 271 -12.57 0.66 19.00
N THR A 272 -12.06 -0.58 18.92
CA THR A 272 -11.09 -1.09 19.90
C THR A 272 -9.78 -0.30 19.89
N THR A 273 -9.35 0.20 18.71
CA THR A 273 -8.15 1.03 18.60
C THR A 273 -8.35 2.40 19.22
N LEU A 274 -9.51 3.03 19.00
CA LEU A 274 -9.85 4.31 19.62
C LEU A 274 -10.00 4.16 21.14
N GLU A 275 -10.70 3.12 21.60
CA GLU A 275 -10.91 2.82 23.02
C GLU A 275 -9.57 2.57 23.76
N ALA A 276 -8.68 1.76 23.18
CA ALA A 276 -7.36 1.50 23.76
C ALA A 276 -6.51 2.78 23.89
N ALA A 277 -6.64 3.69 22.93
CA ALA A 277 -5.94 4.97 22.96
C ALA A 277 -6.54 5.90 24.03
N ASP A 278 -7.86 5.93 24.16
CA ASP A 278 -8.57 6.81 25.09
C ASP A 278 -8.42 6.37 26.55
N ASN A 279 -8.55 5.07 26.79
CA ASN A 279 -8.55 4.53 28.14
C ASN A 279 -7.13 4.24 28.66
N ASN A 280 -6.18 3.95 27.77
CA ASN A 280 -4.86 3.47 28.17
C ASN A 280 -3.68 4.20 27.49
N GLY A 281 -3.93 5.16 26.60
CA GLY A 281 -2.88 5.82 25.84
C GLY A 281 -2.17 4.89 24.84
N ILE A 282 -2.80 3.77 24.47
CA ILE A 282 -2.20 2.75 23.61
C ILE A 282 -2.64 2.94 22.16
N ASN A 283 -1.70 3.28 21.28
CA ASN A 283 -1.93 3.26 19.83
C ASN A 283 -1.68 1.84 19.26
N LEU A 284 -2.75 1.09 19.01
CA LEU A 284 -2.64 -0.28 18.51
C LEU A 284 -2.07 -0.35 17.09
N SER A 285 -2.34 0.64 16.24
CA SER A 285 -1.81 0.69 14.87
C SER A 285 -0.29 0.87 14.86
N ASP A 286 0.24 1.74 15.72
CA ASP A 286 1.67 1.94 15.90
C ASP A 286 2.34 0.71 16.54
N ARG A 287 1.72 0.10 17.56
CA ARG A 287 2.17 -1.19 18.11
C ARG A 287 2.27 -2.25 17.01
N PHE A 288 1.30 -2.28 16.08
CA PHE A 288 1.31 -3.22 14.97
C PHE A 288 2.42 -2.93 13.97
N LYS A 289 2.64 -1.66 13.59
CA LYS A 289 3.75 -1.24 12.74
C LYS A 289 5.09 -1.70 13.30
N ARG A 290 5.38 -1.42 14.58
CA ARG A 290 6.62 -1.87 15.24
C ARG A 290 6.80 -3.39 15.19
N PHE A 291 5.72 -4.14 15.40
CA PHE A 291 5.75 -5.60 15.28
C PHE A 291 6.09 -6.04 13.84
N VAL A 292 5.42 -5.45 12.85
CA VAL A 292 5.66 -5.72 11.42
C VAL A 292 7.11 -5.40 11.04
N ASP A 293 7.61 -4.23 11.42
CA ASP A 293 8.98 -3.79 11.12
C ASP A 293 10.02 -4.73 11.74
N SER A 294 9.82 -5.15 12.99
CA SER A 294 10.72 -6.09 13.68
C SER A 294 10.80 -7.48 13.03
N ARG A 295 9.86 -7.78 12.13
CA ARG A 295 9.72 -9.06 11.41
C ARG A 295 9.83 -8.85 9.90
N PHE A 296 10.32 -7.68 9.46
CA PHE A 296 10.40 -7.38 8.04
C PHE A 296 11.51 -8.21 7.40
N GLU A 297 11.11 -8.97 6.38
CA GLU A 297 11.98 -9.74 5.52
C GLU A 297 11.57 -9.50 4.08
N LEU A 298 12.54 -9.51 3.17
CA LEU A 298 12.29 -9.43 1.73
C LEU A 298 11.52 -10.67 1.25
N VAL A 299 10.77 -10.51 0.16
CA VAL A 299 10.07 -11.65 -0.45
C VAL A 299 11.11 -12.58 -1.07
N PRO A 300 11.15 -13.88 -0.71
CA PRO A 300 12.09 -14.82 -1.30
C PRO A 300 11.87 -15.00 -2.80
N ASP A 301 12.95 -15.23 -3.52
CA ASP A 301 12.98 -15.36 -4.99
C ASP A 301 12.02 -16.45 -5.48
N GLU A 302 11.99 -17.61 -4.81
CA GLU A 302 11.05 -18.70 -5.11
C GLU A 302 9.58 -18.24 -5.06
N THR A 303 9.26 -17.33 -4.13
CA THR A 303 7.91 -16.79 -4.03
C THR A 303 7.63 -15.80 -5.16
N LEU A 304 8.57 -14.94 -5.52
CA LEU A 304 8.43 -14.03 -6.66
C LEU A 304 8.27 -14.83 -7.95
N ASP A 305 9.13 -15.81 -8.20
CA ASP A 305 9.08 -16.70 -9.35
C ASP A 305 7.72 -17.37 -9.49
N ARG A 306 7.23 -18.01 -8.42
CA ARG A 306 5.91 -18.66 -8.47
C ARG A 306 4.79 -17.67 -8.78
N LYS A 307 4.90 -16.42 -8.33
CA LYS A 307 3.87 -15.39 -8.52
C LYS A 307 3.92 -14.73 -9.89
N THR A 308 5.09 -14.73 -10.54
CA THR A 308 5.30 -14.13 -11.86
C THR A 308 5.39 -15.16 -13.00
N ALA A 309 5.33 -16.45 -12.69
CA ALA A 309 5.21 -17.52 -13.69
C ALA A 309 3.93 -17.37 -14.53
#